data_AF-A0A8T1WRG1-F1
#
_entry.id   AF-A0A8T1WRG1-F1
#
_cell.length_a   1.000
_cell.length_b   1.000
_cell.length_c   1.000
_cell.angle_alpha   90.00
_cell.angle_beta   90.00
_cell.angle_gamma   90.00
#
_symmetry.space_group_name_H-M   'P 1'
#
loop_
_entity.id
_entity.type
_entity.pdbx_description
1 polymer ?
#
loop_
_entity_poly.entity_id
_entity_poly.type
_entity_poly.pdbx_seq_one_letter_code
_entity_poly.pdbx_strand_id
1 'polypeptide(L)'
;MVFSKGWKVAQDPTAKTATATGELDVKRNPIDAQSEIAEFDSWWKWRRRRSASIGWGNLMLMTLIFLLSSLWSALLIFLNLEPNQSANYILQTASLDHGHFWQSRLAPSSVQAASASLLLVVIGVYCHLLYLLHVRRPPRRVLSDELKSKGPKTILRKMTTKVDKLTASERMQRLPRVIVRKVLRTIAKFYRDVVSTEGKYRKVWNVLMEIPEIILQILSLQEYMMQGLDSSLLYFYAALMATNAFLAFYHIQFKWNEDTLHHILKDSIVDAIFAVFFPALILFYSFSVFQGDLKAVKIRQKVLIHTGVEVFPSWVSTTFSNMDYLHIEGDTSSTNLVELPNDFFNSMSKIHTIHLSYLSNLSSLPPLVGLTALESVYFGYLDSIKELPSMEGLSSIQVIAMESLPQVRSLPEIASYQDTLEMVFIQDMPACCSGFLSDGTCNTTFLNCCQEESLQDQSSSSSFNTDSSSSPTCLRLPGDSNLLPTNASLAILNQFAANVSNFCDSAQASCPYILASHLLKSMDICDGVLYRECTSEANGVGICFNQDMGPVQCVHSQSTVDMREAEIAAGCECDVVEEQWLGCT
;
A
#
# COMPACT_ATOMS: atom_id res chain seq x y z
N MET A 1 -15.73 -1.04 70.64
CA MET A 1 -14.59 -1.73 71.26
C MET A 1 -13.31 -1.13 70.67
N VAL A 2 -12.63 -0.35 71.50
CA VAL A 2 -11.26 0.14 71.30
C VAL A 2 -10.31 -1.04 71.52
N PHE A 3 -9.23 -1.19 70.77
CA PHE A 3 -7.90 -1.43 71.34
C PHE A 3 -6.79 -1.07 70.36
N SER A 4 -5.88 -0.24 70.88
CA SER A 4 -4.63 0.19 70.28
C SER A 4 -3.45 -0.52 70.96
N LYS A 5 -2.23 -0.11 70.55
CA LYS A 5 -0.87 -0.46 71.03
C LYS A 5 -0.27 -1.65 70.27
N GLY A 6 0.84 -1.54 69.54
CA GLY A 6 1.98 -0.64 69.63
C GLY A 6 3.03 -1.21 70.59
N TRP A 7 4.21 -1.57 70.06
CA TRP A 7 5.53 -1.19 70.62
C TRP A 7 6.69 -1.73 69.79
N LYS A 8 7.67 -0.84 69.58
CA LYS A 8 9.02 -1.09 69.06
C LYS A 8 9.87 -1.77 70.14
N VAL A 9 10.86 -2.57 69.75
CA VAL A 9 12.16 -2.63 70.44
C VAL A 9 13.26 -2.81 69.38
N ALA A 10 14.29 -1.97 69.48
CA ALA A 10 15.55 -2.04 68.77
C ALA A 10 16.59 -2.79 69.62
N GLN A 11 17.52 -3.51 69.01
CA GLN A 11 18.86 -3.78 69.56
C GLN A 11 19.76 -4.42 68.49
N ASP A 12 20.76 -3.65 68.06
CA ASP A 12 22.09 -4.12 67.64
C ASP A 12 22.96 -4.21 68.94
N PRO A 13 24.17 -4.83 69.01
CA PRO A 13 25.18 -4.93 67.94
C PRO A 13 26.16 -6.15 67.96
N THR A 14 27.12 -6.12 67.02
CA THR A 14 28.49 -6.69 67.01
C THR A 14 28.74 -8.16 66.60
N ALA A 15 29.49 -8.33 65.50
CA ALA A 15 30.69 -9.17 65.44
C ALA A 15 31.56 -8.82 64.21
N LYS A 16 32.87 -8.71 64.43
CA LYS A 16 33.93 -8.42 63.45
C LYS A 16 34.41 -9.70 62.77
N THR A 17 34.78 -9.63 61.49
CA THR A 17 35.95 -10.37 60.96
C THR A 17 36.58 -9.59 59.81
N ALA A 18 37.90 -9.46 59.85
CA ALA A 18 38.75 -8.73 58.92
C ALA A 18 39.62 -9.71 58.13
N THR A 19 39.93 -9.40 56.86
CA THR A 19 41.11 -9.72 56.03
C THR A 19 40.71 -9.55 54.55
N ALA A 20 41.48 -9.04 53.60
CA ALA A 20 42.71 -8.26 53.56
C ALA A 20 42.90 -7.83 52.07
N THR A 21 43.16 -6.54 51.87
CA THR A 21 44.16 -5.97 50.95
C THR A 21 44.11 -6.28 49.44
N GLY A 22 43.87 -5.21 48.68
CA GLY A 22 44.19 -5.04 47.26
C GLY A 22 44.25 -3.55 46.98
N GLU A 23 45.40 -2.94 47.31
CA GLU A 23 45.73 -1.54 47.10
C GLU A 23 46.07 -1.33 45.62
N LEU A 24 45.24 -0.56 44.92
CA LEU A 24 45.61 0.07 43.64
C LEU A 24 45.15 1.52 43.70
N ASP A 25 46.18 2.34 43.80
CA ASP A 25 46.19 3.76 44.10
C ASP A 25 45.72 4.57 42.88
N VAL A 26 44.53 5.16 42.94
CA VAL A 26 44.17 6.33 42.12
C VAL A 26 43.45 7.32 43.02
N LYS A 27 44.21 8.31 43.50
CA LYS A 27 43.73 9.55 44.15
C LYS A 27 42.54 10.14 43.40
N ARG A 28 41.33 9.96 43.92
CA ARG A 28 40.24 10.92 43.76
C ARG A 28 39.96 11.49 45.15
N ASN A 29 40.10 12.80 45.30
CA ASN A 29 39.98 13.47 46.60
C ASN A 29 38.64 13.09 47.26
N PRO A 30 38.59 12.78 48.57
CA PRO A 30 37.33 12.49 49.27
C PRO A 30 36.34 13.68 49.24
N ILE A 31 36.83 14.88 48.95
CA ILE A 31 36.03 16.10 48.76
C ILE A 31 35.19 16.02 47.47
N ASP A 32 35.70 15.41 46.40
CA ASP A 32 35.00 15.33 45.11
C ASP A 32 33.87 14.31 45.16
N ALA A 33 34.09 13.14 45.76
CA ALA A 33 33.04 12.12 45.95
C ALA A 33 31.93 12.59 46.90
N GLN A 34 32.26 13.33 47.97
CA GLN A 34 31.27 13.94 48.85
C GLN A 34 30.48 15.06 48.15
N SER A 35 31.12 15.80 47.23
CA SER A 35 30.47 16.83 46.41
C SER A 35 29.52 16.23 45.37
N GLU A 36 29.90 15.14 44.70
CA GLU A 36 29.06 14.45 43.71
C GLU A 36 27.83 13.79 44.37
N ILE A 37 28.02 13.14 45.53
CA ILE A 37 26.91 12.54 46.31
C ILE A 37 25.97 13.63 46.86
N ALA A 38 26.51 14.76 47.34
CA ALA A 38 25.70 15.89 47.79
C ALA A 38 24.95 16.58 46.63
N GLU A 39 25.55 16.66 45.45
CA GLU A 39 24.93 17.24 44.27
C GLU A 39 23.81 16.33 43.71
N PHE A 40 24.03 15.01 43.70
CA PHE A 40 23.06 13.98 43.34
C PHE A 40 21.87 13.92 44.32
N ASP A 41 22.12 13.99 45.63
CA ASP A 41 21.07 14.04 46.66
C ASP A 41 20.28 15.37 46.58
N SER A 42 20.94 16.48 46.27
CA SER A 42 20.26 17.77 46.00
C SER A 42 19.40 17.71 44.73
N TRP A 43 19.83 16.96 43.71
CA TRP A 43 19.10 16.77 42.46
C TRP A 43 17.86 15.91 42.67
N TRP A 44 17.95 14.80 43.39
CA TRP A 44 16.80 13.96 43.73
C TRP A 44 15.79 14.65 44.64
N LYS A 45 16.27 15.44 45.62
CA LYS A 45 15.41 16.26 46.47
C LYS A 45 14.71 17.36 45.67
N TRP A 46 15.40 17.97 44.71
CA TRP A 46 14.81 18.96 43.80
C TRP A 46 13.75 18.35 42.88
N ARG A 47 14.07 17.19 42.25
CA ARG A 47 13.16 16.48 41.35
C ARG A 47 11.88 16.06 42.07
N ARG A 48 11.98 15.56 43.30
CA ARG A 48 10.82 15.26 44.17
C ARG A 48 9.97 16.48 44.48
N ARG A 49 10.57 17.64 44.81
CA ARG A 49 9.83 18.87 45.12
C ARG A 49 9.11 19.44 43.90
N ARG A 50 9.74 19.42 42.72
CA ARG A 50 9.13 19.92 41.48
C ARG A 50 8.02 18.98 40.98
N SER A 51 8.25 17.68 41.09
CA SER A 51 7.23 16.66 40.81
C SER A 51 6.02 16.77 41.75
N ALA A 52 6.25 17.12 43.02
CA ALA A 52 5.18 17.39 43.98
C ALA A 52 4.41 18.69 43.68
N SER A 53 5.03 19.71 43.06
CA SER A 53 4.36 20.98 42.73
C SER A 53 3.59 20.95 41.41
N ILE A 54 4.02 20.13 40.44
CA ILE A 54 3.36 19.99 39.13
C ILE A 54 2.26 18.91 39.18
N GLY A 55 2.39 17.96 40.09
CA GLY A 55 1.58 16.74 40.13
C GLY A 55 2.18 15.66 39.23
N TRP A 56 2.31 14.44 39.76
CA TRP A 56 2.91 13.30 39.04
C TRP A 56 2.15 12.96 37.75
N GLY A 57 0.82 13.03 37.78
CA GLY A 57 -0.04 12.74 36.63
C GLY A 57 0.19 13.71 35.46
N ASN A 58 0.20 15.02 35.72
CA ASN A 58 0.41 16.04 34.69
C ASN A 58 1.81 15.94 34.05
N LEU A 59 2.83 15.63 34.86
CA LEU A 59 4.19 15.43 34.37
C LEU A 59 4.29 14.22 33.43
N MET A 60 3.67 13.10 33.79
CA MET A 60 3.63 11.89 32.97
C MET A 60 2.86 12.15 31.68
N LEU A 61 1.72 12.84 31.76
CA LEU A 61 0.89 13.16 30.61
C LEU A 61 1.61 14.06 29.60
N MET A 62 2.27 15.14 30.04
CA MET A 62 3.08 15.99 29.15
C MET A 62 4.24 15.24 28.53
N THR A 63 4.89 14.35 29.30
CA THR A 63 5.97 13.52 28.79
C THR A 63 5.47 12.60 27.68
N LEU A 64 4.31 11.95 27.89
CA LEU A 64 3.67 11.09 26.91
C LEU A 64 3.31 11.85 25.63
N ILE A 65 2.68 13.02 25.75
CA ILE A 65 2.29 13.85 24.60
C ILE A 65 3.52 14.21 23.77
N PHE A 66 4.59 14.73 24.39
CA PHE A 66 5.78 15.11 23.65
C PHE A 66 6.46 13.92 22.96
N LEU A 67 6.51 12.75 23.61
CA LEU A 67 7.06 11.55 22.99
C LEU A 67 6.22 11.06 21.81
N LEU A 68 4.89 11.03 21.95
CA LEU A 68 3.98 10.64 20.87
C LEU A 68 4.08 11.60 19.68
N SER A 69 4.09 12.91 19.92
CA SER A 69 4.24 13.92 18.87
C SER A 69 5.61 13.85 18.18
N SER A 70 6.69 13.56 18.92
CA SER A 70 8.01 13.32 18.34
C SER A 70 8.02 12.07 17.47
N LEU A 71 7.44 10.96 17.93
CA LEU A 71 7.37 9.71 17.16
C LEU A 71 6.52 9.90 15.89
N TRP A 72 5.39 10.58 16.00
CA TRP A 72 4.53 10.89 14.86
C TRP A 72 5.24 11.79 13.83
N SER A 73 5.96 12.82 14.30
CA SER A 73 6.76 13.69 13.41
C SER A 73 7.84 12.90 12.69
N ALA A 74 8.48 11.93 13.37
CA ALA A 74 9.47 11.05 12.74
C ALA A 74 8.84 10.13 11.70
N LEU A 75 7.65 9.59 11.97
CA LEU A 75 6.88 8.82 10.99
C LEU A 75 6.54 9.67 9.76
N LEU A 76 6.06 10.90 9.95
CA LEU A 76 5.77 11.83 8.85
C LEU A 76 7.01 12.14 7.99
N ILE A 77 8.21 12.21 8.58
CA ILE A 77 9.45 12.35 7.81
C ILE A 77 9.63 11.16 6.89
N PHE A 78 9.51 9.94 7.41
CA PHE A 78 9.66 8.71 6.62
C PHE A 78 8.63 8.65 5.48
N LEU A 79 7.35 8.94 5.78
CA LEU A 79 6.26 8.97 4.80
C LEU A 79 6.48 9.98 3.66
N ASN A 80 7.15 11.12 3.94
CA ASN A 80 7.42 12.16 2.94
C ASN A 80 8.64 11.89 2.08
N LEU A 81 9.64 11.17 2.60
CA LEU A 81 10.85 10.82 1.86
C LEU A 81 10.58 9.70 0.85
N GLU A 82 9.87 8.65 1.27
CA GLU A 82 9.60 7.47 0.44
C GLU A 82 8.09 7.14 0.44
N PRO A 83 7.25 7.97 -0.21
CA PRO A 83 5.79 7.81 -0.15
C PRO A 83 5.32 6.49 -0.76
N ASN A 84 5.94 6.04 -1.85
CA ASN A 84 5.54 4.82 -2.56
C ASN A 84 5.86 3.56 -1.75
N GLN A 85 7.11 3.42 -1.29
CA GLN A 85 7.51 2.28 -0.46
C GLN A 85 6.72 2.25 0.85
N SER A 86 6.54 3.41 1.49
CA SER A 86 5.76 3.54 2.72
C SER A 86 4.31 3.10 2.53
N ALA A 87 3.63 3.56 1.48
CA ALA A 87 2.25 3.19 1.19
C ALA A 87 2.11 1.69 0.94
N ASN A 88 2.99 1.11 0.12
CA ASN A 88 2.96 -0.32 -0.18
C ASN A 88 3.31 -1.20 1.03
N TYR A 89 4.18 -0.74 1.91
CA TYR A 89 4.49 -1.43 3.17
C TYR A 89 3.30 -1.36 4.15
N ILE A 90 2.73 -0.18 4.38
CA ILE A 90 1.62 0.04 5.32
C ILE A 90 0.38 -0.73 4.86
N LEU A 91 0.05 -0.68 3.57
CA LEU A 91 -1.13 -1.35 3.02
C LEU A 91 -0.89 -2.83 2.66
N GLN A 92 0.30 -3.36 2.93
CA GLN A 92 0.69 -4.75 2.62
C GLN A 92 0.48 -5.12 1.14
N THR A 93 0.78 -4.17 0.25
CA THR A 93 0.70 -4.35 -1.21
C THR A 93 2.08 -4.45 -1.85
N ALA A 94 3.15 -4.60 -1.05
CA ALA A 94 4.51 -4.78 -1.56
C ALA A 94 4.68 -5.99 -2.49
N SER A 95 3.86 -7.04 -2.30
CA SER A 95 3.85 -8.21 -3.17
C SER A 95 2.97 -8.04 -4.43
N LEU A 96 2.27 -6.92 -4.55
CA LEU A 96 1.41 -6.62 -5.70
C LEU A 96 2.19 -5.70 -6.64
N ASP A 97 2.13 -6.01 -7.94
CA ASP A 97 2.74 -5.20 -9.00
C ASP A 97 4.22 -4.88 -8.73
N HIS A 98 4.99 -5.89 -8.28
CA HIS A 98 6.42 -5.74 -7.92
C HIS A 98 6.72 -4.58 -6.94
N GLY A 99 5.77 -4.22 -6.08
CA GLY A 99 5.91 -3.12 -5.13
C GLY A 99 5.54 -1.74 -5.68
N HIS A 100 5.01 -1.67 -6.90
CA HIS A 100 4.59 -0.44 -7.57
C HIS A 100 3.08 -0.17 -7.51
N PHE A 101 2.31 -0.96 -6.76
CA PHE A 101 0.85 -0.85 -6.70
C PHE A 101 0.35 0.55 -6.28
N TRP A 102 0.92 1.14 -5.22
CA TRP A 102 0.66 2.54 -4.85
C TRP A 102 1.77 3.48 -5.35
N GLN A 103 1.41 4.33 -6.32
CA GLN A 103 2.29 5.38 -6.81
C GLN A 103 1.71 6.75 -6.46
N SER A 104 2.39 7.46 -5.58
CA SER A 104 2.10 8.85 -5.27
C SER A 104 2.98 9.77 -6.12
N ARG A 105 2.47 10.97 -6.42
CA ARG A 105 3.30 12.00 -7.05
C ARG A 105 4.35 12.48 -6.06
N LEU A 106 5.62 12.27 -6.38
CA LEU A 106 6.72 12.82 -5.59
C LEU A 106 6.67 14.36 -5.65
N ALA A 107 6.71 14.98 -4.49
CA ALA A 107 6.86 16.43 -4.41
C ALA A 107 8.27 16.84 -4.87
N PRO A 108 8.46 18.06 -5.39
CA PRO A 108 9.78 18.56 -5.72
C PRO A 108 10.75 18.43 -4.54
N SER A 109 12.00 18.06 -4.80
CA SER A 109 13.01 17.76 -3.76
C SER A 109 13.19 18.92 -2.77
N SER A 110 12.98 20.17 -3.20
CA SER A 110 13.02 21.36 -2.34
C SER A 110 11.92 21.37 -1.27
N VAL A 111 10.72 20.90 -1.61
CA VAL A 111 9.56 20.84 -0.71
C VAL A 111 9.72 19.69 0.28
N GLN A 112 10.20 18.52 -0.18
CA GLN A 112 10.52 17.40 0.70
C GLN A 112 11.62 17.76 1.70
N ALA A 113 12.71 18.37 1.25
CA ALA A 113 13.79 18.80 2.12
C ALA A 113 13.33 19.86 3.13
N ALA A 114 12.52 20.83 2.71
CA ALA A 114 11.99 21.88 3.59
C ALA A 114 11.05 21.30 4.66
N SER A 115 10.12 20.42 4.27
CA SER A 115 9.17 19.78 5.19
C SER A 115 9.87 18.85 6.19
N ALA A 116 10.80 18.01 5.74
CA ALA A 116 11.60 17.16 6.62
C ALA A 116 12.45 17.99 7.60
N SER A 117 13.07 19.06 7.12
CA SER A 117 13.85 19.98 7.98
C SER A 117 12.98 20.64 9.05
N LEU A 118 11.77 21.08 8.68
CA LEU A 118 10.82 21.67 9.63
C LEU A 118 10.38 20.66 10.69
N LEU A 119 10.08 19.42 10.30
CA LEU A 119 9.72 18.33 11.21
C LEU A 119 10.88 17.97 12.17
N LEU A 120 12.13 17.97 11.69
CA LEU A 120 13.30 17.78 12.56
C LEU A 120 13.45 18.89 13.60
N VAL A 121 13.19 20.14 13.22
CA VAL A 121 13.17 21.27 14.17
C VAL A 121 12.08 21.06 15.23
N VAL A 122 10.88 20.63 14.82
CA VAL A 122 9.77 20.32 15.73
C VAL A 122 10.16 19.21 16.72
N ILE A 123 10.78 18.12 16.27
CA ILE A 123 11.30 17.05 17.13
C ILE A 123 12.33 17.61 18.12
N GLY A 124 13.26 18.44 17.64
CA GLY A 124 14.26 19.10 18.48
C GLY A 124 13.65 19.98 19.56
N VAL A 125 12.56 20.70 19.25
CA VAL A 125 11.81 21.50 20.23
C VAL A 125 11.15 20.62 21.28
N TYR A 126 10.48 19.52 20.90
CA TYR A 126 9.89 18.59 21.88
C TYR A 126 10.94 17.96 22.79
N CYS A 127 12.08 17.53 22.23
CA CYS A 127 13.21 17.04 23.02
C CYS A 127 13.76 18.10 23.97
N HIS A 128 13.84 19.35 23.53
CA HIS A 128 14.26 20.46 24.39
C HIS A 128 13.25 20.71 25.53
N LEU A 129 11.95 20.68 25.24
CA LEU A 129 10.90 20.82 26.24
C LEU A 129 10.95 19.69 27.28
N LEU A 130 11.17 18.44 26.85
CA LEU A 130 11.39 17.31 27.73
C LEU A 130 12.62 17.50 28.63
N TYR A 131 13.72 18.01 28.08
CA TYR A 131 14.91 18.36 28.86
C TYR A 131 14.61 19.48 29.89
N LEU A 132 13.87 20.52 29.49
CA LEU A 132 13.47 21.59 30.41
C LEU A 132 12.55 21.08 31.53
N LEU A 133 11.69 20.12 31.21
CA LEU A 133 10.72 19.52 32.11
C LEU A 133 11.40 18.63 33.16
N HIS A 134 12.32 17.76 32.74
CA HIS A 134 12.97 16.76 33.60
C HIS A 134 14.29 17.19 34.23
N VAL A 135 15.07 18.06 33.56
CA VAL A 135 16.50 18.26 33.89
C VAL A 135 16.82 19.69 34.35
N ARG A 136 16.26 20.73 33.72
CA ARG A 136 16.69 22.12 33.98
C ARG A 136 16.21 22.65 35.35
N ARG A 137 17.15 23.01 36.22
CA ARG A 137 16.91 23.75 37.48
C ARG A 137 16.49 25.20 37.19
N PRO A 138 15.50 25.79 37.89
CA PRO A 138 15.16 27.20 37.74
C PRO A 138 16.34 28.08 38.22
N PRO A 139 16.60 29.23 37.57
CA PRO A 139 17.70 30.11 37.94
C PRO A 139 17.54 30.65 39.38
N ARG A 140 18.65 30.68 40.14
CA ARG A 140 18.81 31.04 41.57
C ARG A 140 18.18 32.37 42.06
N ARG A 141 17.51 33.16 41.22
CA ARG A 141 17.06 34.52 41.59
C ARG A 141 15.86 34.57 42.54
N VAL A 142 15.13 33.47 42.74
CA VAL A 142 13.95 33.44 43.63
C VAL A 142 14.34 33.24 45.11
N LEU A 143 15.54 32.74 45.43
CA LEU A 143 15.98 32.58 46.83
C LEU A 143 16.42 33.90 47.48
N SER A 144 16.85 34.88 46.67
CA SER A 144 17.33 36.16 47.19
C SER A 144 16.24 37.18 47.51
N ASP A 145 15.02 37.00 46.99
CA ASP A 145 13.92 37.94 47.23
C ASP A 145 13.11 37.60 48.49
N GLU A 146 13.05 36.33 48.91
CA GLU A 146 12.47 35.97 50.22
C GLU A 146 13.35 36.40 51.42
N LEU A 147 14.68 36.44 51.26
CA LEU A 147 15.59 36.88 52.33
C LEU A 147 15.78 38.41 52.41
N LYS A 148 15.29 39.18 51.44
CA LYS A 148 15.39 40.66 51.46
C LYS A 148 14.21 41.36 52.15
N SER A 149 13.18 40.63 52.56
CA SER A 149 12.00 41.21 53.23
C SER A 149 12.21 41.57 54.71
N LYS A 150 13.36 41.29 55.33
CA LYS A 150 13.61 41.62 56.74
C LYS A 150 15.04 42.15 56.96
N GLY A 151 15.21 43.47 56.89
CA GLY A 151 16.43 44.15 57.34
C GLY A 151 16.41 45.67 57.13
N PRO A 152 16.92 46.51 58.06
CA PRO A 152 16.70 47.95 58.03
C PRO A 152 17.53 48.65 56.94
N LYS A 153 16.91 49.66 56.33
CA LYS A 153 17.53 50.57 55.36
C LYS A 153 18.67 51.34 56.02
N THR A 154 19.92 51.09 55.59
CA THR A 154 21.05 51.96 55.92
C THR A 154 21.46 52.75 54.69
N ILE A 155 21.38 54.06 54.83
CA ILE A 155 21.82 55.08 53.88
C ILE A 155 23.35 55.00 53.77
N LEU A 156 23.89 54.79 52.56
CA LEU A 156 25.30 55.07 52.30
C LEU A 156 25.46 55.95 51.05
N ARG A 157 25.68 57.22 51.35
CA ARG A 157 26.13 58.30 50.47
C ARG A 157 27.66 58.30 50.46
N LYS A 158 28.28 58.25 49.27
CA LYS A 158 29.50 59.01 48.85
C LYS A 158 29.96 58.51 47.48
N MET A 159 29.87 59.38 46.46
CA MET A 159 30.97 60.16 45.87
C MET A 159 31.92 59.34 44.99
N THR A 160 31.89 59.62 43.69
CA THR A 160 33.10 60.04 42.96
C THR A 160 32.70 60.84 41.71
N THR A 161 32.95 62.14 41.78
CA THR A 161 33.17 63.01 40.63
C THR A 161 34.54 62.69 40.03
N LYS A 162 34.59 62.32 38.75
CA LYS A 162 35.71 62.65 37.85
C LYS A 162 35.12 63.02 36.51
N VAL A 163 35.13 64.33 36.24
CA VAL A 163 34.84 64.93 34.94
C VAL A 163 36.15 64.87 34.16
N ASP A 164 36.27 63.92 33.24
CA ASP A 164 37.27 63.99 32.19
C ASP A 164 36.63 64.62 30.95
N LYS A 165 37.29 65.66 30.46
CA LYS A 165 36.99 66.37 29.22
C LYS A 165 37.05 65.38 28.06
N LEU A 166 35.93 65.18 27.37
CA LEU A 166 35.94 64.67 26.00
C LEU A 166 35.33 65.70 25.06
N THR A 167 36.07 65.94 23.99
CA THR A 167 35.89 66.92 22.92
C THR A 167 34.57 66.71 22.16
N ALA A 168 34.03 67.80 21.63
CA ALA A 168 32.75 67.88 20.91
C ALA A 168 32.67 67.09 19.58
N SER A 169 33.67 66.25 19.27
CA SER A 169 33.80 65.49 18.03
C SER A 169 33.12 64.10 18.08
N GLU A 170 32.90 63.51 19.26
CA GLU A 170 32.30 62.15 19.37
C GLU A 170 30.77 62.11 19.50
N ARG A 171 30.08 63.25 19.43
CA ARG A 171 28.61 63.30 19.59
C ARG A 171 27.84 62.77 18.38
N MET A 172 28.44 62.70 17.19
CA MET A 172 27.69 62.43 15.95
C MET A 172 27.50 60.93 15.62
N GLN A 173 28.22 59.99 16.25
CA GLN A 173 28.13 58.55 15.92
C GLN A 173 27.48 57.65 17.00
N ARG A 174 27.20 58.16 18.22
CA ARG A 174 26.58 57.36 19.30
C ARG A 174 25.05 57.53 19.42
N LEU A 175 24.47 58.59 18.85
CA LEU A 175 23.01 58.81 18.89
C LEU A 175 22.18 57.66 18.30
N PRO A 176 22.47 57.11 17.10
CA PRO A 176 21.64 56.06 16.51
C PRO A 176 21.70 54.75 17.32
N ARG A 177 22.86 54.37 17.89
CA ARG A 177 22.97 53.16 18.74
C ARG A 177 22.22 53.28 20.06
N VAL A 178 22.16 54.47 20.66
CA VAL A 178 21.42 54.70 21.91
C VAL A 178 19.92 54.72 21.66
N ILE A 179 19.48 55.32 20.55
CA ILE A 179 18.07 55.32 20.13
C ILE A 179 17.62 53.91 19.77
N VAL A 180 18.40 53.16 18.96
CA VAL A 180 18.12 51.75 18.62
C VAL A 180 18.06 50.88 19.87
N ARG A 181 18.97 51.03 20.84
CA ARG A 181 18.90 50.31 22.13
C ARG A 181 17.73 50.72 23.01
N LYS A 182 17.19 51.93 22.85
CA LYS A 182 16.02 52.42 23.58
C LYS A 182 14.76 51.84 22.93
N VAL A 183 14.67 51.88 21.61
CA VAL A 183 13.62 51.24 20.80
C VAL A 183 13.58 49.74 21.05
N LEU A 184 14.71 49.03 20.97
CA LEU A 184 14.83 47.61 21.32
C LEU A 184 14.41 47.32 22.76
N ARG A 185 14.70 48.20 23.72
CA ARG A 185 14.24 48.03 25.10
C ARG A 185 12.74 48.26 25.23
N THR A 186 12.17 49.22 24.51
CA THR A 186 10.73 49.46 24.49
C THR A 186 9.99 48.30 23.83
N ILE A 187 10.52 47.79 22.70
CA ILE A 187 10.00 46.60 22.01
C ILE A 187 10.14 45.37 22.91
N ALA A 188 11.29 45.15 23.54
CA ALA A 188 11.49 44.02 24.47
C ALA A 188 10.63 44.14 25.74
N LYS A 189 10.25 45.35 26.14
CA LYS A 189 9.33 45.59 27.26
C LYS A 189 7.89 45.33 26.82
N PHE A 190 7.47 45.83 25.67
CA PHE A 190 6.17 45.53 25.09
C PHE A 190 6.00 44.02 24.81
N TYR A 191 7.02 43.39 24.23
CA TYR A 191 7.07 41.94 24.01
C TYR A 191 6.95 41.18 25.33
N ARG A 192 7.64 41.61 26.40
CA ARG A 192 7.42 41.02 27.75
C ARG A 192 6.01 41.29 28.26
N ASP A 193 5.45 42.48 28.09
CA ASP A 193 4.12 42.81 28.61
C ASP A 193 2.99 42.06 27.86
N VAL A 194 3.27 41.55 26.66
CA VAL A 194 2.35 40.78 25.81
C VAL A 194 2.55 39.26 25.95
N VAL A 195 3.80 38.78 25.95
CA VAL A 195 4.16 37.35 25.90
C VAL A 195 4.50 36.76 27.27
N SER A 196 4.81 37.57 28.28
CA SER A 196 5.12 37.07 29.64
C SER A 196 3.90 36.41 30.29
N THR A 197 4.17 35.38 31.09
CA THR A 197 3.17 34.67 31.93
C THR A 197 2.42 35.60 32.90
N GLU A 198 3.00 36.76 33.22
CA GLU A 198 2.42 37.82 34.08
C GLU A 198 2.14 39.13 33.32
N GLY A 199 2.10 39.08 31.98
CA GLY A 199 1.93 40.26 31.12
C GLY A 199 0.52 40.89 31.22
N LYS A 200 0.45 42.23 31.13
CA LYS A 200 -0.81 43.00 31.19
C LYS A 200 -1.78 42.63 30.07
N TYR A 201 -1.28 42.21 28.91
CA TYR A 201 -2.09 41.89 27.73
C TYR A 201 -2.23 40.39 27.45
N ARG A 202 -1.88 39.53 28.41
CA ARG A 202 -1.94 38.06 28.27
C ARG A 202 -3.28 37.55 27.73
N LYS A 203 -4.40 38.17 28.14
CA LYS A 203 -5.76 37.79 27.67
C LYS A 203 -5.93 37.96 26.16
N VAL A 204 -5.53 39.11 25.63
CA VAL A 204 -5.63 39.42 24.19
C VAL A 204 -4.66 38.54 23.41
N TRP A 205 -3.47 38.32 23.96
CA TRP A 205 -2.46 37.46 23.35
C TRP A 205 -2.93 36.01 23.23
N ASN A 206 -3.51 35.43 24.28
CA ASN A 206 -4.03 34.06 24.23
C ASN A 206 -5.11 33.91 23.16
N VAL A 207 -6.11 34.81 23.12
CA VAL A 207 -7.16 34.78 22.09
C VAL A 207 -6.59 34.93 20.68
N LEU A 208 -5.58 35.79 20.49
CA LEU A 208 -4.94 35.99 19.20
C LEU A 208 -4.24 34.71 18.71
N MET A 209 -3.65 33.93 19.62
CA MET A 209 -2.93 32.70 19.29
C MET A 209 -3.85 31.53 18.92
N GLU A 210 -5.13 31.58 19.28
CA GLU A 210 -6.15 30.58 18.86
C GLU A 210 -6.58 30.77 17.39
N ILE A 211 -6.49 31.98 16.85
CA ILE A 211 -6.97 32.29 15.49
C ILE A 211 -6.26 31.46 14.42
N PRO A 212 -4.91 31.37 14.38
CA PRO A 212 -4.22 30.52 13.42
C PRO A 212 -4.58 29.04 13.55
N GLU A 213 -4.81 28.55 14.77
CA GLU A 213 -5.15 27.15 15.01
C GLU A 213 -6.52 26.80 14.41
N ILE A 214 -7.53 27.65 14.65
CA ILE A 214 -8.87 27.48 14.06
C ILE A 214 -8.81 27.56 12.54
N ILE A 215 -8.02 28.48 11.97
CA ILE A 215 -7.83 28.58 10.52
C ILE A 215 -7.25 27.27 9.96
N LEU A 216 -6.20 26.73 10.59
CA LEU A 216 -5.60 25.46 10.17
C LEU A 216 -6.59 24.30 10.27
N GLN A 217 -7.34 24.21 11.37
CA GLN A 217 -8.38 23.19 11.57
C GLN A 217 -9.50 23.29 10.51
N ILE A 218 -9.94 24.50 10.13
CA ILE A 218 -10.92 24.71 9.06
C ILE A 218 -10.36 24.29 7.70
N LEU A 219 -9.10 24.66 7.39
CA LEU A 219 -8.45 24.27 6.14
C LEU A 219 -8.30 22.74 6.06
N SER A 220 -7.93 22.08 7.15
CA SER A 220 -7.86 20.61 7.22
C SER A 220 -9.23 19.98 6.98
N LEU A 221 -10.30 20.52 7.58
CA LEU A 221 -11.66 20.02 7.34
C LEU A 221 -12.08 20.18 5.87
N GLN A 222 -11.80 21.33 5.26
CA GLN A 222 -12.07 21.55 3.84
C GLN A 222 -11.33 20.54 2.97
N GLU A 223 -10.06 20.29 3.26
CA GLU A 223 -9.26 19.30 2.53
C GLU A 223 -9.85 17.89 2.67
N TYR A 224 -10.24 17.47 3.87
CA TYR A 224 -10.89 16.17 4.08
C TYR A 224 -12.21 16.03 3.33
N MET A 225 -12.99 17.12 3.21
CA MET A 225 -14.20 17.13 2.38
C MET A 225 -13.88 17.02 0.90
N MET A 226 -12.87 17.75 0.41
CA MET A 226 -12.45 17.71 -0.99
C MET A 226 -11.89 16.33 -1.40
N GLN A 227 -11.20 15.65 -0.48
CA GLN A 227 -10.67 14.30 -0.68
C GLN A 227 -11.73 13.19 -0.55
N GLY A 228 -12.97 13.52 -0.17
CA GLY A 228 -14.06 12.55 -0.06
C GLY A 228 -13.93 11.60 1.14
N LEU A 229 -13.42 12.07 2.28
CA LEU A 229 -13.35 11.27 3.51
C LEU A 229 -14.75 10.77 3.95
N ASP A 230 -14.81 9.58 4.55
CA ASP A 230 -16.06 9.00 5.06
C ASP A 230 -16.82 9.98 5.98
N SER A 231 -18.15 10.01 5.82
CA SER A 231 -19.02 10.94 6.54
C SER A 231 -18.90 10.78 8.07
N SER A 232 -18.69 9.56 8.57
CA SER A 232 -18.56 9.28 10.00
C SER A 232 -17.31 9.92 10.59
N LEU A 233 -16.18 9.84 9.88
CA LEU A 233 -14.92 10.47 10.27
C LEU A 233 -15.00 11.99 10.18
N LEU A 234 -15.70 12.51 9.16
CA LEU A 234 -15.92 13.95 9.00
C LEU A 234 -16.74 14.53 10.16
N TYR A 235 -17.84 13.87 10.55
CA TYR A 235 -18.64 14.28 11.71
C TYR A 235 -17.84 14.21 13.00
N PHE A 236 -16.99 13.19 13.15
CA PHE A 236 -16.11 13.07 14.30
C PHE A 236 -15.10 14.24 14.37
N TYR A 237 -14.46 14.60 13.25
CA TYR A 237 -13.56 15.76 13.20
C TYR A 237 -14.27 17.07 13.52
N ALA A 238 -15.46 17.29 12.95
CA ALA A 238 -16.27 18.46 13.22
C ALA A 238 -16.68 18.55 14.70
N ALA A 239 -17.02 17.41 15.33
CA ALA A 239 -17.32 17.35 16.76
C ALA A 239 -16.09 17.67 17.62
N LEU A 240 -14.89 17.20 17.24
CA LEU A 240 -13.64 17.58 17.91
C LEU A 240 -13.39 19.10 17.79
N MET A 241 -13.58 19.68 16.61
CA MET A 241 -13.40 21.12 16.38
C MET A 241 -14.39 21.96 17.19
N ALA A 242 -15.66 21.56 17.22
CA ALA A 242 -16.68 22.21 18.04
C ALA A 242 -16.35 22.10 19.55
N THR A 243 -15.84 20.95 19.98
CA THR A 243 -15.38 20.74 21.35
C THR A 243 -14.20 21.63 21.68
N ASN A 244 -13.21 21.76 20.77
CA ASN A 244 -12.07 22.67 20.95
C ASN A 244 -12.55 24.12 21.11
N ALA A 245 -13.40 24.60 20.21
CA ALA A 245 -13.94 25.96 20.26
C ALA A 245 -14.72 26.23 21.57
N PHE A 246 -15.54 25.27 22.02
CA PHE A 246 -16.24 25.37 23.30
C PHE A 246 -15.26 25.40 24.47
N LEU A 247 -14.25 24.55 24.45
CA LEU A 247 -13.22 24.45 25.46
C LEU A 247 -12.39 25.74 25.58
N ALA A 248 -12.05 26.38 24.46
CA ALA A 248 -11.38 27.67 24.44
C ALA A 248 -12.29 28.77 25.00
N PHE A 249 -13.54 28.85 24.53
CA PHE A 249 -14.54 29.80 25.02
C PHE A 249 -14.74 29.69 26.54
N TYR A 250 -14.90 28.47 27.06
CA TYR A 250 -15.13 28.21 28.48
C TYR A 250 -13.98 28.71 29.37
N HIS A 251 -12.72 28.52 28.97
CA HIS A 251 -11.59 29.05 29.76
C HIS A 251 -11.52 30.57 29.73
N ILE A 252 -11.72 31.17 28.56
CA ILE A 252 -11.68 32.63 28.40
C ILE A 252 -12.73 33.28 29.31
N GLN A 253 -13.92 32.69 29.41
CA GLN A 253 -15.03 33.25 30.18
C GLN A 253 -14.98 32.92 31.68
N PHE A 254 -14.70 31.66 32.06
CA PHE A 254 -14.99 31.17 33.42
C PHE A 254 -13.74 30.81 34.25
N LYS A 255 -12.62 30.46 33.61
CA LYS A 255 -11.43 29.90 34.29
C LYS A 255 -10.15 30.72 34.03
N TRP A 256 -10.27 32.04 34.09
CA TRP A 256 -9.18 32.99 33.83
C TRP A 256 -8.04 33.03 34.84
N ASN A 257 -8.26 32.50 36.06
CA ASN A 257 -7.28 32.49 37.15
C ASN A 257 -6.58 31.13 37.33
N GLU A 258 -6.75 30.19 36.40
CA GLU A 258 -6.07 28.90 36.49
C GLU A 258 -4.55 29.02 36.29
N ASP A 259 -3.83 28.09 36.92
CA ASP A 259 -2.38 28.00 36.81
C ASP A 259 -1.97 27.86 35.35
N THR A 260 -0.96 28.63 34.94
CA THR A 260 -0.42 28.65 33.57
C THR A 260 -0.09 27.25 33.04
N LEU A 261 0.29 26.31 33.91
CA LEU A 261 0.59 24.94 33.55
C LEU A 261 -0.64 24.14 33.09
N HIS A 262 -1.80 24.36 33.71
CA HIS A 262 -3.04 23.67 33.33
C HIS A 262 -3.54 24.13 31.95
N HIS A 263 -3.39 25.41 31.63
CA HIS A 263 -3.66 25.93 30.29
C HIS A 263 -2.76 25.27 29.24
N ILE A 264 -1.44 25.31 29.43
CA ILE A 264 -0.48 24.70 28.50
C ILE A 264 -0.75 23.20 28.30
N LEU A 265 -1.06 22.48 29.38
CA LEU A 265 -1.37 21.06 29.32
C LEU A 265 -2.59 20.79 28.44
N LYS A 266 -3.65 21.58 28.61
CA LYS A 266 -4.89 21.42 27.84
C LYS A 266 -4.67 21.69 26.36
N ASP A 267 -4.02 22.81 26.03
CA ASP A 267 -3.77 23.19 24.63
C ASP A 267 -2.93 22.10 23.94
N SER A 268 -1.91 21.59 24.64
CA SER A 268 -1.09 20.47 24.15
C SER A 268 -1.88 19.17 23.93
N ILE A 269 -2.92 18.90 24.72
CA ILE A 269 -3.79 17.72 24.53
C ILE A 269 -4.60 17.88 23.25
N VAL A 270 -5.20 19.05 23.05
CA VAL A 270 -6.03 19.31 21.87
C VAL A 270 -5.17 19.29 20.59
N ASP A 271 -4.00 19.93 20.63
CA ASP A 271 -3.01 19.86 19.55
C ASP A 271 -2.63 18.41 19.22
N ALA A 272 -2.37 17.58 20.23
CA ALA A 272 -2.04 16.17 20.02
C ALA A 272 -3.20 15.38 19.41
N ILE A 273 -4.45 15.71 19.77
CA ILE A 273 -5.64 15.09 19.19
C ILE A 273 -5.70 15.37 17.69
N PHE A 274 -5.49 16.61 17.27
CA PHE A 274 -5.58 17.00 15.86
C PHE A 274 -4.34 16.63 15.05
N ALA A 275 -3.14 16.81 15.59
CA ALA A 275 -1.90 16.62 14.86
C ALA A 275 -1.46 15.15 14.80
N VAL A 276 -1.84 14.33 15.78
CA VAL A 276 -1.38 12.93 15.90
C VAL A 276 -2.55 11.96 15.85
N PHE A 277 -3.50 12.07 16.79
CA PHE A 277 -4.54 11.06 16.96
C PHE A 277 -5.47 10.95 15.76
N PHE A 278 -5.99 12.07 15.26
CA PHE A 278 -6.95 12.05 14.16
C PHE A 278 -6.32 11.55 12.83
N PRO A 279 -5.13 12.03 12.41
CA PRO A 279 -4.41 11.43 11.28
C PRO A 279 -4.10 9.93 11.45
N ALA A 280 -3.71 9.51 12.66
CA ALA A 280 -3.50 8.08 12.94
C ALA A 280 -4.79 7.26 12.81
N LEU A 281 -5.93 7.82 13.26
CA LEU A 281 -7.24 7.22 13.11
C LEU A 281 -7.63 7.08 11.63
N ILE A 282 -7.37 8.10 10.81
CA ILE A 282 -7.58 8.01 9.35
C ILE A 282 -6.74 6.88 8.77
N LEU A 283 -5.43 6.84 9.05
CA LEU A 283 -4.56 5.78 8.52
C LEU A 283 -5.06 4.39 8.93
N PHE A 284 -5.47 4.21 10.18
CA PHE A 284 -6.02 2.96 10.68
C PHE A 284 -7.34 2.58 9.99
N TYR A 285 -8.25 3.55 9.81
CA TYR A 285 -9.51 3.34 9.10
C TYR A 285 -9.26 2.94 7.64
N SER A 286 -8.42 3.70 6.93
CA SER A 286 -8.06 3.44 5.54
C SER A 286 -7.43 2.06 5.38
N PHE A 287 -6.49 1.69 6.26
CA PHE A 287 -5.90 0.35 6.26
C PHE A 287 -6.96 -0.75 6.46
N SER A 288 -7.88 -0.56 7.41
CA SER A 288 -8.91 -1.55 7.74
C SER A 288 -9.90 -1.76 6.60
N VAL A 289 -10.40 -0.67 6.00
CA VAL A 289 -11.32 -0.71 4.86
C VAL A 289 -10.63 -1.35 3.67
N PHE A 290 -9.45 -0.87 3.30
CA PHE A 290 -8.70 -1.38 2.16
C PHE A 290 -8.38 -2.88 2.28
N GLN A 291 -8.00 -3.34 3.47
CA GLN A 291 -7.75 -4.78 3.69
C GLN A 291 -9.02 -5.62 3.56
N GLY A 292 -10.18 -5.08 3.94
CA GLY A 292 -11.47 -5.72 3.71
C GLY A 292 -11.75 -5.86 2.21
N ASP A 293 -11.64 -4.76 1.48
CA ASP A 293 -11.89 -4.71 0.03
C ASP A 293 -10.91 -5.58 -0.75
N LEU A 294 -9.61 -5.51 -0.43
CA LEU A 294 -8.58 -6.32 -1.09
C LEU A 294 -8.82 -7.82 -0.90
N LYS A 295 -9.24 -8.24 0.30
CA LYS A 295 -9.60 -9.65 0.56
C LYS A 295 -10.85 -10.05 -0.22
N ALA A 296 -11.86 -9.19 -0.25
CA ALA A 296 -13.10 -9.46 -0.98
C ALA A 296 -12.84 -9.60 -2.49
N VAL A 297 -12.04 -8.70 -3.08
CA VAL A 297 -11.65 -8.76 -4.50
C VAL A 297 -10.87 -10.04 -4.79
N LYS A 298 -9.85 -10.38 -3.98
CA LYS A 298 -9.06 -11.62 -4.14
C LYS A 298 -9.89 -12.91 -4.07
N ILE A 299 -11.03 -12.89 -3.38
CA ILE A 299 -11.94 -14.04 -3.28
C ILE A 299 -12.93 -14.07 -4.44
N ARG A 300 -13.38 -12.91 -4.93
CA ARG A 300 -14.32 -12.80 -6.05
C ARG A 300 -13.68 -13.04 -7.40
N GLN A 301 -12.42 -12.64 -7.56
CA GLN A 301 -11.66 -12.80 -8.79
C GLN A 301 -10.50 -13.76 -8.52
N LYS A 302 -10.46 -14.86 -9.27
CA LYS A 302 -9.33 -15.79 -9.24
C LYS A 302 -8.77 -15.91 -10.65
N VAL A 303 -7.50 -15.53 -10.76
CA VAL A 303 -6.73 -15.61 -12.00
C VAL A 303 -5.52 -16.48 -11.71
N LEU A 304 -5.42 -17.59 -12.42
CA LEU A 304 -4.32 -18.54 -12.37
C LEU A 304 -3.79 -18.63 -13.80
N ILE A 305 -2.62 -18.05 -14.06
CA ILE A 305 -1.99 -18.05 -15.38
C ILE A 305 -0.72 -18.89 -15.30
N HIS A 306 -0.43 -19.66 -16.36
CA HIS A 306 0.69 -20.58 -16.45
C HIS A 306 0.74 -21.55 -15.25
N THR A 307 -0.42 -22.09 -14.90
CA THR A 307 -0.53 -22.96 -13.72
C THR A 307 -0.16 -24.40 -14.05
N GLY A 308 0.76 -24.97 -13.26
CA GLY A 308 1.08 -26.40 -13.26
C GLY A 308 0.13 -27.23 -12.38
N VAL A 309 -1.07 -26.72 -12.06
CA VAL A 309 -2.05 -27.44 -11.23
C VAL A 309 -2.66 -28.57 -12.05
N GLU A 310 -2.39 -29.80 -11.66
CA GLU A 310 -2.94 -30.99 -12.32
C GLU A 310 -4.37 -31.32 -11.89
N VAL A 311 -4.73 -31.04 -10.63
CA VAL A 311 -6.05 -31.35 -10.06
C VAL A 311 -6.47 -30.28 -9.04
N PHE A 312 -7.68 -29.76 -9.17
CA PHE A 312 -8.28 -28.93 -8.13
C PHE A 312 -8.90 -29.78 -7.02
N PRO A 313 -8.66 -29.45 -5.73
CA PRO A 313 -9.30 -30.14 -4.63
C PRO A 313 -10.83 -30.02 -4.66
N SER A 314 -11.55 -31.04 -4.19
CA SER A 314 -13.02 -31.05 -4.18
C SER A 314 -13.67 -29.95 -3.34
N TRP A 315 -12.99 -29.44 -2.31
CA TRP A 315 -13.50 -28.34 -1.48
C TRP A 315 -13.60 -27.01 -2.23
N VAL A 316 -12.96 -26.88 -3.40
CA VAL A 316 -12.89 -25.64 -4.18
C VAL A 316 -14.27 -25.15 -4.59
N SER A 317 -15.19 -26.06 -4.94
CA SER A 317 -16.57 -25.71 -5.30
C SER A 317 -17.26 -24.87 -4.22
N THR A 318 -17.10 -25.24 -2.95
CA THR A 318 -17.70 -24.53 -1.81
C THR A 318 -17.01 -23.20 -1.50
N THR A 319 -15.68 -23.16 -1.57
CA THR A 319 -14.88 -21.96 -1.28
C THR A 319 -15.10 -20.88 -2.32
N PHE A 320 -15.30 -21.25 -3.58
CA PHE A 320 -15.45 -20.33 -4.72
C PHE A 320 -16.90 -19.93 -4.98
N SER A 321 -17.82 -20.23 -4.06
CA SER A 321 -19.26 -19.93 -4.18
C SER A 321 -19.61 -18.46 -4.37
N ASN A 322 -18.72 -17.54 -3.99
CA ASN A 322 -18.91 -16.09 -4.14
C ASN A 322 -18.03 -15.48 -5.25
N MET A 323 -17.52 -16.29 -6.18
CA MET A 323 -16.72 -15.80 -7.29
C MET A 323 -17.56 -15.12 -8.37
N ASP A 324 -17.00 -14.06 -8.94
CA ASP A 324 -17.53 -13.28 -10.06
C ASP A 324 -16.73 -13.57 -11.36
N TYR A 325 -15.41 -13.79 -11.25
CA TYR A 325 -14.51 -14.02 -12.38
C TYR A 325 -13.51 -15.15 -12.10
N LEU A 326 -13.50 -16.18 -12.96
CA LEU A 326 -12.53 -17.27 -12.91
C LEU A 326 -11.73 -17.31 -14.22
N HIS A 327 -10.41 -17.19 -14.13
CA HIS A 327 -9.49 -17.41 -15.22
C HIS A 327 -8.47 -18.47 -14.82
N ILE A 328 -8.44 -19.58 -15.56
CA ILE A 328 -7.44 -20.64 -15.42
C ILE A 328 -6.77 -20.83 -16.78
N GLU A 329 -5.49 -20.54 -16.82
CA GLU A 329 -4.62 -20.75 -17.96
C GLU A 329 -3.51 -21.72 -17.56
N GLY A 330 -3.42 -22.83 -18.27
CA GLY A 330 -2.41 -23.86 -18.00
C GLY A 330 -1.02 -23.44 -18.48
N ASP A 331 -0.01 -24.08 -17.92
CA ASP A 331 1.36 -23.95 -18.42
C ASP A 331 1.54 -24.74 -19.73
N THR A 332 2.45 -24.29 -20.60
CA THR A 332 2.80 -24.96 -21.87
C THR A 332 3.75 -26.15 -21.65
N SER A 333 4.14 -26.39 -20.40
CA SER A 333 4.92 -27.55 -19.99
C SER A 333 4.07 -28.84 -19.91
N SER A 334 4.72 -29.97 -19.59
CA SER A 334 4.03 -31.26 -19.47
C SER A 334 3.05 -31.34 -18.30
N THR A 335 3.17 -30.45 -17.31
CA THR A 335 2.31 -30.41 -16.12
C THR A 335 1.18 -29.41 -16.35
N ASN A 336 0.00 -29.93 -16.66
CA ASN A 336 -1.19 -29.14 -16.95
C ASN A 336 -2.41 -29.82 -16.32
N LEU A 337 -3.51 -29.08 -16.18
CA LEU A 337 -4.75 -29.56 -15.58
C LEU A 337 -5.28 -30.81 -16.28
N VAL A 338 -5.41 -31.89 -15.53
CA VAL A 338 -5.83 -33.20 -16.03
C VAL A 338 -7.33 -33.41 -15.84
N GLU A 339 -7.85 -32.96 -14.69
CA GLU A 339 -9.25 -33.16 -14.30
C GLU A 339 -9.77 -31.99 -13.47
N LEU A 340 -11.01 -31.58 -13.76
CA LEU A 340 -11.83 -30.75 -12.89
C LEU A 340 -12.93 -31.62 -12.25
N PRO A 341 -13.16 -31.51 -10.93
CA PRO A 341 -14.24 -32.21 -10.27
C PRO A 341 -15.60 -31.98 -10.95
N ASN A 342 -16.43 -33.02 -11.07
CA ASN A 342 -17.75 -32.90 -11.70
C ASN A 342 -18.69 -31.90 -11.00
N ASP A 343 -18.47 -31.63 -9.72
CA ASP A 343 -19.25 -30.68 -8.91
C ASP A 343 -18.61 -29.29 -8.81
N PHE A 344 -17.54 -29.02 -9.58
CA PHE A 344 -16.72 -27.81 -9.47
C PHE A 344 -17.57 -26.54 -9.50
N PHE A 345 -18.50 -26.43 -10.46
CA PHE A 345 -19.33 -25.25 -10.67
C PHE A 345 -20.63 -25.20 -9.85
N ASN A 346 -21.01 -26.29 -9.17
CA ASN A 346 -22.36 -26.45 -8.58
C ASN A 346 -22.74 -25.35 -7.56
N SER A 347 -21.76 -24.76 -6.88
CA SER A 347 -21.99 -23.73 -5.85
C SER A 347 -21.67 -22.31 -6.31
N MET A 348 -21.28 -22.10 -7.57
CA MET A 348 -20.77 -20.82 -8.09
C MET A 348 -21.84 -19.97 -8.80
N SER A 349 -23.03 -19.82 -8.21
CA SER A 349 -24.18 -19.17 -8.88
C SER A 349 -24.00 -17.67 -9.19
N LYS A 350 -22.93 -17.04 -8.70
CA LYS A 350 -22.60 -15.62 -8.89
C LYS A 350 -21.54 -15.38 -9.96
N ILE A 351 -21.00 -16.43 -10.56
CA ILE A 351 -19.94 -16.30 -11.55
C ILE A 351 -20.49 -15.67 -12.83
N HIS A 352 -19.83 -14.62 -13.32
CA HIS A 352 -20.20 -13.90 -14.54
C HIS A 352 -19.31 -14.30 -15.71
N THR A 353 -18.02 -14.60 -15.44
CA THR A 353 -17.06 -14.95 -16.49
C THR A 353 -16.24 -16.18 -16.12
N ILE A 354 -16.17 -17.11 -17.07
CA ILE A 354 -15.27 -18.26 -17.03
C ILE A 354 -14.32 -18.15 -18.22
N HIS A 355 -13.03 -18.13 -17.94
CA HIS A 355 -11.97 -18.21 -18.93
C HIS A 355 -11.08 -19.42 -18.64
N LEU A 356 -11.08 -20.39 -19.54
CA LEU A 356 -10.22 -21.57 -19.48
C LEU A 356 -9.39 -21.62 -20.76
N SER A 357 -8.07 -21.54 -20.64
CA SER A 357 -7.15 -21.51 -21.77
C SER A 357 -5.94 -22.42 -21.56
N TYR A 358 -5.35 -22.90 -22.65
CA TYR A 358 -4.12 -23.71 -22.64
C TYR A 358 -4.20 -24.92 -21.70
N LEU A 359 -5.28 -25.71 -21.78
CA LEU A 359 -5.47 -26.89 -20.94
C LEU A 359 -5.38 -28.18 -21.76
N SER A 360 -4.20 -28.47 -22.31
CA SER A 360 -3.98 -29.57 -23.26
C SER A 360 -4.28 -30.96 -22.69
N ASN A 361 -4.12 -31.17 -21.38
CA ASN A 361 -4.34 -32.46 -20.72
C ASN A 361 -5.78 -32.66 -20.22
N LEU A 362 -6.61 -31.61 -20.24
CA LEU A 362 -7.97 -31.67 -19.70
C LEU A 362 -8.87 -32.44 -20.68
N SER A 363 -9.34 -33.61 -20.26
CA SER A 363 -10.11 -34.52 -21.14
C SER A 363 -11.62 -34.24 -21.17
N SER A 364 -12.16 -33.56 -20.16
CA SER A 364 -13.58 -33.18 -20.10
C SER A 364 -13.80 -31.95 -19.23
N LEU A 365 -14.79 -31.13 -19.59
CA LEU A 365 -15.26 -30.00 -18.78
C LEU A 365 -16.42 -30.45 -17.87
N PRO A 366 -16.48 -29.97 -16.61
CA PRO A 366 -17.59 -30.28 -15.73
C PRO A 366 -18.88 -29.56 -16.18
N PRO A 367 -20.07 -30.05 -15.80
CA PRO A 367 -21.33 -29.43 -16.16
C PRO A 367 -21.45 -27.98 -15.64
N LEU A 368 -22.00 -27.09 -16.46
CA LEU A 368 -22.24 -25.67 -16.13
C LEU A 368 -23.57 -25.47 -15.37
N VAL A 369 -23.90 -26.39 -14.47
CA VAL A 369 -25.20 -26.40 -13.78
C VAL A 369 -25.22 -25.37 -12.65
N GLY A 370 -26.31 -24.59 -12.57
CA GLY A 370 -26.52 -23.62 -11.50
C GLY A 370 -25.84 -22.25 -11.70
N LEU A 371 -25.19 -22.04 -12.85
CA LEU A 371 -24.49 -20.81 -13.20
C LEU A 371 -25.42 -19.74 -13.81
N THR A 372 -26.47 -19.35 -13.08
CA THR A 372 -27.54 -18.47 -13.59
C THR A 372 -27.09 -17.03 -13.92
N ALA A 373 -25.97 -16.59 -13.32
CA ALA A 373 -25.39 -15.26 -13.55
C ALA A 373 -24.29 -15.25 -14.63
N LEU A 374 -24.01 -16.39 -15.26
CA LEU A 374 -22.92 -16.49 -16.24
C LEU A 374 -23.27 -15.71 -17.51
N GLU A 375 -22.41 -14.76 -17.86
CA GLU A 375 -22.55 -13.87 -19.02
C GLU A 375 -21.54 -14.21 -20.11
N SER A 376 -20.32 -14.61 -19.74
CA SER A 376 -19.23 -14.82 -20.70
C SER A 376 -18.48 -16.14 -20.47
N VAL A 377 -18.28 -16.87 -21.57
CA VAL A 377 -17.48 -18.10 -21.60
C VAL A 377 -16.38 -17.97 -22.65
N TYR A 378 -15.14 -18.15 -22.21
CA TYR A 378 -13.95 -18.16 -23.05
C TYR A 378 -13.25 -19.51 -22.89
N PHE A 379 -13.20 -20.30 -23.95
CA PHE A 379 -12.48 -21.57 -24.00
C PHE A 379 -11.44 -21.53 -25.12
N GLY A 380 -10.17 -21.59 -24.78
CA GLY A 380 -9.07 -21.51 -25.73
C GLY A 380 -8.11 -22.69 -25.59
N TYR A 381 -7.58 -23.23 -26.69
CA TYR A 381 -6.45 -24.17 -26.63
C TYR A 381 -6.72 -25.38 -25.71
N LEU A 382 -7.87 -26.03 -25.92
CA LEU A 382 -8.31 -27.19 -25.14
C LEU A 382 -8.17 -28.46 -25.99
N ASP A 383 -6.93 -28.95 -26.14
CA ASP A 383 -6.56 -29.94 -27.15
C ASP A 383 -7.23 -31.32 -26.99
N SER A 384 -7.50 -31.71 -25.75
CA SER A 384 -8.06 -33.02 -25.40
C SER A 384 -9.59 -33.03 -25.25
N ILE A 385 -10.25 -31.87 -25.27
CA ILE A 385 -11.71 -31.76 -25.12
C ILE A 385 -12.40 -32.20 -26.40
N LYS A 386 -13.26 -33.22 -26.29
CA LYS A 386 -14.03 -33.76 -27.42
C LYS A 386 -15.43 -33.17 -27.54
N GLU A 387 -16.02 -32.81 -26.41
CA GLU A 387 -17.40 -32.36 -26.31
C GLU A 387 -17.49 -31.22 -25.29
N LEU A 388 -18.32 -30.23 -25.60
CA LEU A 388 -18.59 -29.09 -24.72
C LEU A 388 -19.72 -29.47 -23.74
N PRO A 389 -19.70 -28.93 -22.50
CA PRO A 389 -20.76 -29.18 -21.54
C PRO A 389 -22.07 -28.55 -22.02
N SER A 390 -23.21 -29.14 -21.62
CA SER A 390 -24.52 -28.55 -21.92
C SER A 390 -24.61 -27.16 -21.31
N MET A 391 -25.07 -26.21 -22.13
CA MET A 391 -25.38 -24.85 -21.72
C MET A 391 -26.86 -24.69 -21.37
N GLU A 392 -27.63 -25.77 -21.25
CA GLU A 392 -29.06 -25.69 -20.90
C GLU A 392 -29.26 -25.10 -19.49
N GLY A 393 -30.20 -24.16 -19.36
CA GLY A 393 -30.55 -23.54 -18.08
C GLY A 393 -29.67 -22.34 -17.69
N LEU A 394 -28.71 -21.94 -18.51
CA LEU A 394 -28.11 -20.60 -18.43
C LEU A 394 -29.12 -19.61 -19.03
N SER A 395 -29.16 -18.36 -18.56
CA SER A 395 -30.16 -17.37 -19.00
C SER A 395 -29.58 -16.03 -19.43
N SER A 396 -28.30 -15.78 -19.12
CA SER A 396 -27.71 -14.45 -19.17
C SER A 396 -26.49 -14.39 -20.10
N ILE A 397 -26.28 -15.42 -20.91
CA ILE A 397 -25.11 -15.53 -21.79
C ILE A 397 -25.15 -14.42 -22.85
N GLN A 398 -24.07 -13.65 -22.89
CA GLN A 398 -23.82 -12.54 -23.81
C GLN A 398 -22.65 -12.83 -24.73
N VAL A 399 -21.59 -13.48 -24.23
CA VAL A 399 -20.36 -13.75 -24.98
C VAL A 399 -20.01 -15.23 -24.96
N ILE A 400 -19.83 -15.80 -26.15
CA ILE A 400 -19.26 -17.14 -26.33
C ILE A 400 -18.02 -16.99 -27.19
N ALA A 401 -16.86 -17.34 -26.65
CA ALA A 401 -15.60 -17.33 -27.38
C ALA A 401 -14.93 -18.69 -27.27
N MET A 402 -14.66 -19.31 -28.42
CA MET A 402 -14.00 -20.59 -28.51
C MET A 402 -12.93 -20.56 -29.59
N GLU A 403 -11.72 -20.95 -29.23
CA GLU A 403 -10.56 -20.89 -30.12
C GLU A 403 -9.67 -22.13 -29.95
N SER A 404 -9.27 -22.76 -31.04
CA SER A 404 -8.33 -23.89 -31.01
C SER A 404 -8.83 -25.04 -30.10
N LEU A 405 -9.97 -25.61 -30.47
CA LEU A 405 -10.51 -26.84 -29.86
C LEU A 405 -10.53 -27.95 -30.93
N PRO A 406 -9.39 -28.61 -31.21
CA PRO A 406 -9.19 -29.46 -32.39
C PRO A 406 -10.07 -30.72 -32.46
N GLN A 407 -10.65 -31.16 -31.35
CA GLN A 407 -11.49 -32.36 -31.30
C GLN A 407 -13.00 -32.05 -31.18
N VAL A 408 -13.39 -30.79 -30.98
CA VAL A 408 -14.80 -30.39 -30.81
C VAL A 408 -15.48 -30.20 -32.17
N ARG A 409 -16.34 -31.17 -32.54
CA ARG A 409 -17.01 -31.22 -33.85
C ARG A 409 -18.33 -30.45 -33.95
N SER A 410 -18.91 -30.05 -32.81
CA SER A 410 -20.22 -29.38 -32.72
C SER A 410 -20.21 -28.30 -31.63
N LEU A 411 -21.00 -27.24 -31.84
CA LEU A 411 -21.22 -26.17 -30.86
C LEU A 411 -22.51 -26.42 -30.05
N PRO A 412 -22.65 -25.85 -28.85
CA PRO A 412 -23.89 -25.94 -28.06
C PRO A 412 -25.07 -25.26 -28.77
N GLU A 413 -26.29 -25.67 -28.41
CA GLU A 413 -27.51 -24.99 -28.83
C GLU A 413 -27.58 -23.58 -28.22
N ILE A 414 -27.84 -22.56 -29.04
CA ILE A 414 -27.86 -21.15 -28.64
C ILE A 414 -29.20 -20.45 -28.86
N ALA A 415 -30.21 -21.18 -29.34
CA ALA A 415 -31.54 -20.62 -29.61
C ALA A 415 -32.16 -19.88 -28.41
N SER A 416 -31.90 -20.33 -27.18
CA SER A 416 -32.38 -19.69 -25.95
C SER A 416 -31.72 -18.33 -25.66
N TYR A 417 -30.62 -17.99 -26.32
CA TYR A 417 -29.82 -16.78 -26.08
C TYR A 417 -30.00 -15.72 -27.17
N GLN A 418 -30.93 -15.92 -28.10
CA GLN A 418 -31.10 -15.02 -29.25
C GLN A 418 -31.19 -13.53 -28.88
N ASP A 419 -31.84 -13.21 -27.75
CA ASP A 419 -32.06 -11.84 -27.30
C ASP A 419 -30.92 -11.28 -26.42
N THR A 420 -30.06 -12.14 -25.86
CA THR A 420 -28.99 -11.75 -24.92
C THR A 420 -27.60 -11.82 -25.54
N LEU A 421 -27.42 -12.64 -26.58
CA LEU A 421 -26.12 -12.91 -27.19
C LEU A 421 -25.65 -11.69 -28.00
N GLU A 422 -24.52 -11.13 -27.59
CA GLU A 422 -23.91 -9.95 -28.22
C GLU A 422 -22.72 -10.32 -29.11
N MET A 423 -21.98 -11.36 -28.73
CA MET A 423 -20.76 -11.77 -29.43
C MET A 423 -20.60 -13.29 -29.44
N VAL A 424 -20.29 -13.82 -30.62
CA VAL A 424 -19.89 -15.21 -30.82
C VAL A 424 -18.59 -15.22 -31.60
N PHE A 425 -17.51 -15.63 -30.95
CA PHE A 425 -16.19 -15.82 -31.53
C PHE A 425 -15.93 -17.32 -31.62
N ILE A 426 -15.75 -17.84 -32.84
CA ILE A 426 -15.43 -19.25 -33.06
C ILE A 426 -14.34 -19.28 -34.11
N GLN A 427 -13.16 -19.78 -33.75
CA GLN A 427 -12.04 -19.88 -34.68
C GLN A 427 -11.20 -21.13 -34.42
N ASP A 428 -10.52 -21.62 -35.45
CA ASP A 428 -9.63 -22.79 -35.36
C ASP A 428 -10.29 -24.04 -34.75
N MET A 429 -11.55 -24.30 -35.12
CA MET A 429 -12.33 -25.45 -34.67
C MET A 429 -12.86 -26.29 -35.83
N PRO A 430 -12.93 -27.64 -35.68
CA PRO A 430 -13.64 -28.54 -36.57
C PRO A 430 -15.06 -28.11 -36.93
N ALA A 431 -15.81 -27.53 -35.99
CA ALA A 431 -17.20 -27.12 -36.22
C ALA A 431 -17.36 -26.15 -37.42
N CYS A 432 -16.29 -25.41 -37.78
CA CYS A 432 -16.28 -24.52 -38.94
C CYS A 432 -16.29 -25.24 -40.30
N CYS A 433 -15.95 -26.53 -40.32
CA CYS A 433 -15.69 -27.26 -41.57
C CYS A 433 -16.18 -28.71 -41.56
N SER A 434 -16.57 -29.26 -40.40
CA SER A 434 -17.06 -30.64 -40.22
C SER A 434 -18.39 -30.94 -40.93
N GLY A 435 -19.10 -29.89 -41.39
CA GLY A 435 -20.47 -29.97 -41.89
C GLY A 435 -21.51 -29.53 -40.86
N PHE A 436 -21.11 -29.19 -39.62
CA PHE A 436 -21.99 -28.68 -38.57
C PHE A 436 -22.82 -27.47 -39.03
N LEU A 437 -22.18 -26.48 -39.67
CA LEU A 437 -22.84 -25.27 -40.20
C LEU A 437 -23.50 -25.47 -41.58
N SER A 438 -23.37 -26.64 -42.20
CA SER A 438 -23.74 -26.86 -43.61
C SER A 438 -24.53 -28.16 -43.82
N ASP A 439 -25.38 -28.51 -42.85
CA ASP A 439 -26.29 -29.67 -42.92
C ASP A 439 -25.56 -30.99 -43.27
N GLY A 440 -24.40 -31.19 -42.65
CA GLY A 440 -23.52 -32.34 -42.87
C GLY A 440 -22.60 -32.25 -44.10
N THR A 441 -22.64 -31.16 -44.87
CA THR A 441 -21.72 -30.93 -45.98
C THR A 441 -20.36 -30.46 -45.46
N CYS A 442 -19.41 -31.38 -45.36
CA CYS A 442 -18.05 -31.09 -44.88
C CYS A 442 -17.21 -30.34 -45.91
N ASN A 443 -16.48 -29.30 -45.47
CA ASN A 443 -15.53 -28.55 -46.29
C ASN A 443 -14.09 -28.88 -45.91
N THR A 444 -13.51 -29.89 -46.55
CA THR A 444 -12.16 -30.39 -46.26
C THR A 444 -11.03 -29.48 -46.74
N THR A 445 -11.32 -28.39 -47.48
CA THR A 445 -10.31 -27.42 -47.90
C THR A 445 -10.16 -26.26 -46.92
N PHE A 446 -11.06 -26.14 -45.93
CA PHE A 446 -10.98 -25.13 -44.88
C PHE A 446 -9.81 -25.45 -43.94
N LEU A 447 -8.96 -24.46 -43.62
CA LEU A 447 -7.67 -24.68 -42.94
C LEU A 447 -7.81 -25.27 -41.52
N ASN A 448 -8.91 -24.98 -40.81
CA ASN A 448 -9.24 -25.57 -39.50
C ASN A 448 -9.48 -27.10 -39.54
N CYS A 449 -9.78 -27.67 -40.71
CA CYS A 449 -9.97 -29.12 -40.91
C CYS A 449 -8.70 -29.83 -41.39
N CYS A 450 -7.55 -29.19 -41.24
CA CYS A 450 -6.26 -29.80 -41.55
C CYS A 450 -6.06 -31.13 -40.81
N GLN A 451 -5.36 -32.06 -41.45
CA GLN A 451 -4.94 -33.33 -40.86
C GLN A 451 -3.41 -33.32 -40.71
N GLU A 452 -2.91 -33.93 -39.64
CA GLU A 452 -1.49 -34.00 -39.28
C GLU A 452 -0.59 -34.55 -40.42
N GLU A 453 -1.13 -35.43 -41.26
CA GLU A 453 -0.44 -36.04 -42.41
C GLU A 453 -0.17 -35.07 -43.58
N SER A 454 -0.89 -33.95 -43.68
CA SER A 454 -0.79 -33.03 -44.82
C SER A 454 0.51 -32.19 -44.85
N LEU A 455 1.38 -32.32 -43.85
CA LEU A 455 2.61 -31.53 -43.71
C LEU A 455 3.92 -32.33 -43.83
N GLN A 456 3.87 -33.67 -43.87
CA GLN A 456 5.07 -34.49 -44.13
C GLN A 456 5.31 -34.78 -45.61
N ASP A 457 4.31 -34.63 -46.48
CA ASP A 457 4.44 -34.89 -47.92
C ASP A 457 4.38 -33.62 -48.77
N GLN A 458 5.41 -32.76 -48.66
CA GLN A 458 5.80 -31.88 -49.77
C GLN A 458 6.81 -32.55 -50.72
N SER A 459 7.02 -33.87 -50.64
CA SER A 459 8.01 -34.56 -51.47
C SER A 459 7.60 -35.91 -52.05
N SER A 460 6.30 -36.21 -52.18
CA SER A 460 5.90 -37.33 -53.02
C SER A 460 4.53 -37.13 -53.70
N SER A 461 4.59 -36.83 -55.00
CA SER A 461 3.48 -37.00 -55.90
C SER A 461 3.14 -38.49 -56.02
N SER A 462 2.09 -38.94 -55.34
CA SER A 462 1.42 -40.16 -55.75
C SER A 462 -0.09 -40.05 -55.59
N SER A 463 -0.75 -40.08 -56.75
CA SER A 463 -2.16 -40.33 -56.93
C SER A 463 -2.57 -41.65 -56.30
N PHE A 464 -3.50 -41.64 -55.34
CA PHE A 464 -4.21 -42.87 -54.96
C PHE A 464 -5.66 -42.58 -54.50
N ASN A 465 -6.58 -43.12 -55.31
CA ASN A 465 -7.95 -43.56 -55.06
C ASN A 465 -8.93 -42.66 -54.28
N THR A 466 -9.86 -42.10 -55.07
CA THR A 466 -11.26 -41.90 -54.71
C THR A 466 -11.90 -43.23 -54.30
N ASP A 467 -11.98 -43.51 -53.01
CA ASP A 467 -13.16 -44.09 -52.35
C ASP A 467 -12.93 -44.22 -50.83
N SER A 468 -13.75 -43.53 -50.04
CA SER A 468 -14.11 -43.86 -48.64
C SER A 468 -13.12 -43.63 -47.48
N SER A 469 -12.48 -42.46 -47.36
CA SER A 469 -12.05 -41.99 -46.03
C SER A 469 -12.42 -40.52 -45.82
N SER A 470 -13.65 -40.28 -45.35
CA SER A 470 -14.02 -38.97 -44.81
C SER A 470 -12.99 -38.56 -43.75
N SER A 471 -12.43 -37.35 -43.84
CA SER A 471 -11.61 -36.78 -42.76
C SER A 471 -12.25 -37.10 -41.40
N PRO A 472 -11.50 -37.52 -40.37
CA PRO A 472 -12.05 -37.88 -39.07
C PRO A 472 -12.86 -36.74 -38.43
N THR A 473 -12.60 -35.52 -38.88
CA THR A 473 -13.23 -34.27 -38.48
C THR A 473 -14.64 -34.08 -39.07
N CYS A 474 -14.95 -34.68 -40.23
CA CYS A 474 -16.25 -34.56 -40.90
C CYS A 474 -17.35 -35.36 -40.19
N LEU A 475 -18.57 -34.82 -40.17
CA LEU A 475 -19.77 -35.53 -39.70
C LEU A 475 -20.13 -36.67 -40.66
N ARG A 476 -20.47 -37.85 -40.11
CA ARG A 476 -20.90 -39.02 -40.87
C ARG A 476 -22.41 -39.22 -40.78
N LEU A 477 -23.16 -38.66 -41.74
CA LEU A 477 -24.61 -38.84 -41.81
C LEU A 477 -25.01 -40.26 -42.29
N PRO A 478 -26.09 -40.85 -41.75
CA PRO A 478 -27.01 -40.30 -40.76
C PRO A 478 -26.58 -40.48 -39.29
N GLY A 479 -25.45 -41.17 -39.03
CA GLY A 479 -25.02 -41.52 -37.67
C GLY A 479 -24.75 -40.33 -36.75
N ASP A 480 -24.28 -39.22 -37.31
CA ASP A 480 -23.94 -37.99 -36.59
C ASP A 480 -25.07 -36.92 -36.64
N SER A 481 -26.31 -37.29 -37.01
CA SER A 481 -27.41 -36.32 -37.15
C SER A 481 -27.72 -35.54 -35.87
N ASN A 482 -27.44 -36.12 -34.70
CA ASN A 482 -27.65 -35.48 -33.40
C ASN A 482 -26.65 -34.36 -33.08
N LEU A 483 -25.57 -34.25 -33.86
CA LEU A 483 -24.57 -33.18 -33.71
C LEU A 483 -24.92 -31.94 -34.52
N LEU A 484 -25.92 -32.02 -35.42
CA LEU A 484 -26.35 -30.87 -36.21
C LEU A 484 -27.13 -29.88 -35.34
N PRO A 485 -26.94 -28.58 -35.53
CA PRO A 485 -27.68 -27.57 -34.77
C PRO A 485 -29.14 -27.55 -35.20
N THR A 486 -30.03 -27.15 -34.29
CA THR A 486 -31.41 -26.83 -34.66
C THR A 486 -31.47 -25.67 -35.67
N ASN A 487 -32.52 -25.62 -36.49
CA ASN A 487 -32.73 -24.54 -37.45
C ASN A 487 -32.69 -23.14 -36.80
N ALA A 488 -33.13 -23.02 -35.55
CA ALA A 488 -33.10 -21.77 -34.81
C ALA A 488 -31.65 -21.37 -34.45
N SER A 489 -30.87 -22.28 -33.87
CA SER A 489 -29.46 -22.03 -33.56
C SER A 489 -28.64 -21.75 -34.82
N LEU A 490 -28.86 -22.50 -35.91
CA LEU A 490 -28.17 -22.29 -37.18
C LEU A 490 -28.43 -20.89 -37.75
N ALA A 491 -29.67 -20.39 -37.66
CA ALA A 491 -30.01 -19.04 -38.12
C ALA A 491 -29.26 -17.95 -37.35
N ILE A 492 -29.13 -18.12 -36.02
CA ILE A 492 -28.39 -17.18 -35.16
C ILE A 492 -26.89 -17.23 -35.49
N LEU A 493 -26.29 -18.41 -35.58
CA LEU A 493 -24.86 -18.56 -35.92
C LEU A 493 -24.53 -17.91 -37.27
N ASN A 494 -25.38 -18.10 -38.28
CA ASN A 494 -25.21 -17.48 -39.60
C ASN A 494 -25.29 -15.95 -39.57
N GLN A 495 -26.05 -15.36 -38.63
CA GLN A 495 -26.09 -13.91 -38.44
C GLN A 495 -24.74 -13.37 -37.94
N PHE A 496 -24.08 -14.08 -37.02
CA PHE A 496 -22.74 -13.72 -36.54
C PHE A 496 -21.68 -13.90 -37.63
N ALA A 497 -21.75 -14.99 -38.41
CA ALA A 497 -20.88 -15.23 -39.56
C ALA A 497 -20.91 -14.09 -40.59
N ALA A 498 -22.07 -13.45 -40.79
CA ALA A 498 -22.23 -12.35 -41.74
C ALA A 498 -21.76 -10.98 -41.20
N ASN A 499 -21.84 -10.77 -39.88
CA ASN A 499 -21.64 -9.46 -39.26
C ASN A 499 -20.30 -9.28 -38.54
N VAL A 500 -19.62 -10.37 -38.17
CA VAL A 500 -18.41 -10.34 -37.33
C VAL A 500 -17.26 -11.02 -38.06
N SER A 501 -16.09 -10.39 -38.10
CA SER A 501 -14.91 -10.87 -38.84
C SER A 501 -14.26 -12.14 -38.26
N ASN A 502 -14.75 -12.69 -37.16
CA ASN A 502 -14.03 -13.72 -36.40
C ASN A 502 -14.93 -14.92 -36.02
N PHE A 503 -15.92 -15.22 -36.86
CA PHE A 503 -16.69 -16.45 -36.77
C PHE A 503 -16.37 -17.32 -37.99
N CYS A 504 -15.60 -18.38 -37.80
CA CYS A 504 -15.12 -19.29 -38.83
C CYS A 504 -14.56 -18.53 -40.06
N ASP A 505 -13.77 -17.49 -39.80
CA ASP A 505 -13.21 -16.67 -40.86
C ASP A 505 -12.04 -17.39 -41.53
N SER A 506 -12.22 -17.73 -42.81
CA SER A 506 -11.21 -18.39 -43.63
C SER A 506 -9.91 -17.58 -43.79
N ALA A 507 -9.95 -16.25 -43.67
CA ALA A 507 -8.76 -15.41 -43.82
C ALA A 507 -7.83 -15.46 -42.60
N GLN A 508 -8.40 -15.75 -41.43
CA GLN A 508 -7.69 -15.87 -40.15
C GLN A 508 -7.53 -17.33 -39.70
N ALA A 509 -8.07 -18.27 -40.47
CA ALA A 509 -8.07 -19.68 -40.15
C ALA A 509 -6.63 -20.20 -40.06
N SER A 510 -6.33 -20.94 -39.00
CA SER A 510 -5.06 -21.62 -38.81
C SER A 510 -5.29 -23.10 -38.55
N CYS A 511 -4.26 -23.92 -38.81
CA CYS A 511 -4.32 -25.33 -38.50
C CYS A 511 -4.06 -25.54 -37.00
N PRO A 512 -5.04 -26.04 -36.21
CA PRO A 512 -4.93 -26.08 -34.74
C PRO A 512 -3.76 -26.95 -34.27
N TYR A 513 -3.47 -28.04 -34.99
CA TYR A 513 -2.40 -28.98 -34.67
C TYR A 513 -0.99 -28.41 -34.85
N ILE A 514 -0.81 -27.40 -35.72
CA ILE A 514 0.49 -26.75 -35.92
C ILE A 514 0.87 -25.96 -34.66
N LEU A 515 -0.09 -25.29 -34.03
CA LEU A 515 0.13 -24.40 -32.89
C LEU A 515 0.55 -25.20 -31.63
N ALA A 516 -0.02 -26.38 -31.43
CA ALA A 516 0.40 -27.31 -30.38
C ALA A 516 1.84 -27.82 -30.55
N SER A 517 2.31 -27.98 -31.80
CA SER A 517 3.66 -28.48 -32.08
C SER A 517 4.78 -27.45 -31.85
N HIS A 518 4.48 -26.15 -31.96
CA HIS A 518 5.46 -25.07 -31.74
C HIS A 518 5.74 -24.76 -30.26
N LEU A 519 4.88 -25.22 -29.35
CA LEU A 519 5.03 -24.99 -27.90
C LEU A 519 5.94 -26.02 -27.21
N LEU A 520 6.32 -27.10 -27.89
CA LEU A 520 7.24 -28.08 -27.34
C LEU A 520 8.70 -27.68 -27.59
N LYS A 521 9.33 -27.27 -26.48
CA LYS A 521 10.75 -27.51 -26.17
C LYS A 521 11.74 -26.50 -26.74
N SER A 522 11.60 -25.24 -26.33
CA SER A 522 12.76 -24.36 -26.18
C SER A 522 13.57 -24.83 -24.96
N MET A 523 14.88 -25.04 -25.09
CA MET A 523 15.76 -25.13 -23.92
C MET A 523 15.66 -23.81 -23.17
N ASP A 524 15.38 -23.86 -21.87
CA ASP A 524 15.28 -22.66 -21.06
C ASP A 524 16.68 -22.04 -20.86
N ILE A 525 17.07 -21.16 -21.78
CA ILE A 525 18.29 -20.36 -21.73
C ILE A 525 18.22 -19.36 -20.56
N CYS A 526 17.01 -18.99 -20.15
CA CYS A 526 16.78 -17.98 -19.14
C CYS A 526 16.92 -18.53 -17.72
N ASP A 527 16.64 -19.82 -17.50
CA ASP A 527 16.76 -20.50 -16.20
C ASP A 527 16.05 -19.71 -15.08
N GLY A 528 14.91 -19.11 -15.41
CA GLY A 528 14.13 -18.26 -14.51
C GLY A 528 14.72 -16.87 -14.19
N VAL A 529 15.83 -16.47 -14.81
CA VAL A 529 16.49 -15.18 -14.54
C VAL A 529 16.02 -14.10 -15.50
N LEU A 530 15.41 -13.04 -14.94
CA LEU A 530 14.95 -11.88 -15.71
C LEU A 530 16.10 -11.08 -16.29
N TYR A 531 15.84 -10.45 -17.44
CA TYR A 531 16.68 -9.50 -18.15
C TYR A 531 18.04 -10.02 -18.64
N ARG A 532 18.34 -11.30 -18.42
CA ARG A 532 19.49 -11.98 -19.02
C ARG A 532 19.44 -11.90 -20.55
N GLU A 533 20.60 -11.72 -21.16
CA GLU A 533 20.76 -11.81 -22.62
C GLU A 533 20.55 -13.26 -23.08
N CYS A 534 19.69 -13.47 -24.06
CA CYS A 534 19.49 -14.77 -24.69
C CYS A 534 19.68 -14.65 -26.21
N THR A 535 20.21 -15.69 -26.86
CA THR A 535 20.51 -15.64 -28.29
C THR A 535 19.91 -16.84 -29.02
N SER A 536 19.36 -16.59 -30.21
CA SER A 536 18.80 -17.60 -31.10
C SER A 536 19.38 -17.43 -32.51
N GLU A 537 19.75 -18.53 -33.16
CA GLU A 537 20.27 -18.49 -34.54
C GLU A 537 19.25 -17.93 -35.54
N ALA A 538 17.95 -18.10 -35.28
CA ALA A 538 16.87 -17.64 -36.15
C ALA A 538 16.45 -16.18 -35.90
N ASN A 539 16.39 -15.79 -34.62
CA ASN A 539 15.77 -14.52 -34.21
C ASN A 539 16.78 -13.49 -33.66
N GLY A 540 18.06 -13.84 -33.53
CA GLY A 540 19.11 -12.95 -33.04
C GLY A 540 19.13 -12.84 -31.51
N VAL A 541 19.55 -11.66 -31.03
CA VAL A 541 19.61 -11.34 -29.59
C VAL A 541 18.19 -11.10 -29.07
N GLY A 542 17.90 -11.62 -27.90
CA GLY A 542 16.66 -11.43 -27.16
C GLY A 542 16.95 -11.17 -25.68
N ILE A 543 15.87 -10.95 -24.94
CA ILE A 543 15.89 -10.68 -23.51
C ILE A 543 15.07 -11.74 -22.78
N CYS A 544 15.59 -12.25 -21.69
CA CYS A 544 14.84 -13.12 -20.79
C CYS A 544 13.78 -12.29 -20.07
N PHE A 545 12.52 -12.49 -20.42
CA PHE A 545 11.44 -11.68 -19.87
C PHE A 545 10.20 -12.53 -19.65
N ASN A 546 9.38 -12.10 -18.70
CA ASN A 546 8.09 -12.68 -18.43
C ASN A 546 7.02 -11.88 -19.21
N GLN A 547 6.68 -12.34 -20.41
CA GLN A 547 5.49 -11.85 -21.11
C GLN A 547 4.24 -12.54 -20.57
N ASP A 548 3.16 -11.77 -20.42
CA ASP A 548 1.83 -12.26 -20.03
C ASP A 548 1.77 -13.04 -18.70
N MET A 549 2.70 -12.76 -17.78
CA MET A 549 2.82 -13.44 -16.48
C MET A 549 3.24 -14.93 -16.54
N GLY A 550 3.81 -15.37 -17.66
CA GLY A 550 4.38 -16.70 -17.84
C GLY A 550 5.77 -16.97 -17.28
N PRO A 551 6.31 -18.17 -17.54
CA PRO A 551 7.70 -18.46 -17.18
C PRO A 551 8.64 -17.48 -17.89
N VAL A 552 9.74 -17.14 -17.22
CA VAL A 552 10.77 -16.31 -17.86
C VAL A 552 11.32 -17.05 -19.05
N GLN A 553 11.15 -16.49 -20.24
CA GLN A 553 11.58 -17.10 -21.49
C GLN A 553 12.30 -16.08 -22.37
N CYS A 554 13.00 -16.58 -23.38
CA CYS A 554 13.72 -15.74 -24.31
C CYS A 554 12.75 -15.02 -25.26
N VAL A 555 12.64 -13.70 -25.11
CA VAL A 555 11.76 -12.84 -25.89
C VAL A 555 12.59 -12.02 -26.88
N HIS A 556 12.29 -12.16 -28.16
CA HIS A 556 12.97 -11.42 -29.23
C HIS A 556 12.20 -10.13 -29.59
N SER A 557 12.15 -9.19 -28.65
CA SER A 557 11.41 -7.93 -28.79
C SER A 557 12.28 -6.74 -28.43
N GLN A 558 12.63 -5.92 -29.44
CA GLN A 558 13.44 -4.72 -29.22
C GLN A 558 12.74 -3.73 -28.28
N SER A 559 11.41 -3.61 -28.36
CA SER A 559 10.66 -2.73 -27.45
C SER A 559 10.78 -3.13 -25.98
N THR A 560 10.93 -4.43 -25.69
CA THR A 560 11.12 -4.93 -24.32
C THR A 560 12.52 -4.59 -23.80
N VAL A 561 13.53 -4.68 -24.68
CA VAL A 561 14.91 -4.27 -24.40
C VAL A 561 14.96 -2.77 -24.13
N ASP A 562 14.46 -1.94 -25.05
CA ASP A 562 14.45 -0.47 -24.95
C ASP A 562 13.72 0.01 -23.68
N MET A 563 12.62 -0.67 -23.32
CA MET A 563 11.88 -0.40 -22.09
C MET A 563 12.77 -0.60 -20.85
N ARG A 564 13.47 -1.73 -20.75
CA ARG A 564 14.32 -2.01 -19.59
C ARG A 564 15.55 -1.10 -19.52
N GLU A 565 16.17 -0.78 -20.65
CA GLU A 565 17.25 0.21 -20.71
C GLU A 565 16.79 1.59 -20.19
N ALA A 566 15.57 2.01 -20.55
CA ALA A 566 14.99 3.26 -20.07
C ALA A 566 14.71 3.25 -18.56
N GLU A 567 14.29 2.11 -17.98
CA GLU A 567 14.12 1.94 -16.53
C GLU A 567 15.44 2.05 -15.79
N ILE A 568 16.50 1.39 -16.29
CA ILE A 568 17.85 1.49 -15.72
C ILE A 568 18.33 2.95 -15.78
N ALA A 569 18.15 3.62 -16.91
CA ALA A 569 18.50 5.04 -17.06
C ALA A 569 17.70 5.98 -16.14
N ALA A 570 16.48 5.59 -15.75
CA ALA A 570 15.66 6.30 -14.78
C ALA A 570 16.07 6.05 -13.32
N GLY A 571 17.02 5.14 -13.08
CA GLY A 571 17.57 4.83 -11.76
C GLY A 571 16.87 3.67 -11.05
N CYS A 572 16.20 2.78 -11.78
CA CYS A 572 15.69 1.52 -11.22
C CYS A 572 16.85 0.59 -10.83
N GLU A 573 16.64 -0.23 -9.79
CA GLU A 573 17.60 -1.26 -9.39
C GLU A 573 17.76 -2.32 -10.50
N CYS A 574 18.99 -2.74 -10.75
CA CYS A 574 19.33 -3.71 -11.79
C CYS A 574 20.45 -4.66 -11.32
N ASP A 575 20.47 -5.87 -11.89
CA ASP A 575 21.52 -6.85 -11.67
C ASP A 575 22.73 -6.55 -12.56
N VAL A 576 23.86 -6.19 -11.93
CA VAL A 576 25.08 -5.75 -12.63
C VAL A 576 25.68 -6.87 -13.50
N VAL A 577 25.38 -8.15 -13.23
CA VAL A 577 25.89 -9.28 -14.01
C VAL A 577 24.96 -9.59 -15.17
N GLU A 578 23.67 -9.79 -14.90
CA GLU A 578 22.69 -10.23 -15.92
C GLU A 578 22.25 -9.10 -16.85
N GLU A 579 22.28 -7.85 -16.37
CA GLU A 579 21.81 -6.66 -17.09
C GLU A 579 22.97 -5.74 -17.55
N GLN A 580 24.22 -6.23 -17.50
CA GLN A 580 25.39 -5.47 -17.95
C GLN A 580 25.25 -5.02 -19.42
N TRP A 581 24.67 -5.90 -20.24
CA TRP A 581 24.45 -5.66 -21.67
C TRP A 581 23.40 -4.58 -21.94
N LEU A 582 22.56 -4.23 -20.95
CA LEU A 582 21.56 -3.15 -20.98
C LEU A 582 22.09 -1.83 -20.40
N GLY A 583 23.37 -1.78 -20.00
CA GLY A 583 23.98 -0.58 -19.44
C GLY A 583 23.84 -0.42 -17.92
N CYS A 584 23.48 -1.50 -17.19
CA CYS A 584 23.59 -1.52 -15.73
C CYS A 584 25.07 -1.41 -15.30
N THR A 585 25.38 -0.53 -14.35
CA THR A 585 26.76 -0.24 -13.90
C THR A 585 26.92 -0.26 -12.40
#